data_AF-A0A4R4DKK9-F1
#
_entry.id   AF-A0A4R4DKK9-F1
#
_cell.length_a   1.000
_cell.length_b   1.000
_cell.length_c   1.000
_cell.angle_alpha   90.00
_cell.angle_beta   90.00
_cell.angle_gamma   90.00
#
_symmetry.space_group_name_H-M   'P 1'
#
loop_
_entity.id
_entity.type
_entity.pdbx_description
1 polymer ?
#
loop_
_entity_poly.entity_id
_entity_poly.type
_entity_poly.pdbx_seq_one_letter_code
_entity_poly.pdbx_strand_id
1 'polypeptide(L)'
;MTLIFIALLALSWTGLSLAVLAMLMKRMAPPRTAAWRAFGISLVINTIGAAYAGPGEPLSSILLILLCHALLLPPLLLAARREERRP
;
A
#
# COMPACT_ATOMS: atom_id res chain seq x y z
N MET A 1 -23.38 -6.00 1.63
CA MET A 1 -22.74 -5.78 0.30
C MET A 1 -21.86 -4.55 0.26
N THR A 2 -22.29 -3.42 0.83
CA THR A 2 -21.55 -2.14 0.84
C THR A 2 -20.13 -2.26 1.43
N LEU A 3 -19.94 -3.01 2.52
CA LEU A 3 -18.62 -3.22 3.14
C LEU A 3 -17.62 -3.93 2.23
N ILE A 4 -18.07 -4.90 1.44
CA ILE A 4 -17.22 -5.63 0.49
C ILE A 4 -16.73 -4.67 -0.60
N PHE A 5 -17.63 -3.84 -1.14
CA PHE A 5 -17.24 -2.83 -2.13
C PHE A 5 -16.27 -1.80 -1.56
N ILE A 6 -16.49 -1.33 -0.33
CA ILE A 6 -15.56 -0.41 0.36
C ILE A 6 -14.18 -1.07 0.54
N ALA A 7 -14.14 -2.33 0.97
CA ALA A 7 -12.89 -3.06 1.14
C ALA A 7 -12.14 -3.27 -0.19
N LEU A 8 -12.86 -3.63 -1.26
CA LEU A 8 -12.28 -3.77 -2.61
C LEU A 8 -11.78 -2.44 -3.17
N LEU A 9 -12.53 -1.35 -2.93
CA LEU A 9 -12.12 -0.01 -3.32
C LEU A 9 -10.86 0.43 -2.57
N ALA A 10 -10.82 0.21 -1.25
CA ALA A 10 -9.67 0.49 -0.41
C ALA A 10 -8.44 -0.32 -0.86
N LEU A 11 -8.61 -1.61 -1.16
CA LEU A 11 -7.55 -2.47 -1.67
C LEU A 11 -7.03 -1.97 -3.02
N SER A 12 -7.94 -1.62 -3.95
CA SER A 12 -7.58 -1.14 -5.28
C SER A 12 -6.84 0.20 -5.22
N TRP A 13 -7.31 1.13 -4.38
CA TRP A 13 -6.67 2.41 -4.14
C TRP A 13 -5.29 2.26 -3.50
N THR A 14 -5.17 1.38 -2.50
CA THR A 14 -3.88 1.09 -1.84
C THR A 14 -2.90 0.46 -2.83
N GLY A 15 -3.37 -0.46 -3.68
CA GLY A 15 -2.54 -1.08 -4.72
C GLY A 15 -2.02 -0.08 -5.74
N LEU A 16 -2.91 0.78 -6.25
CA LEU A 16 -2.54 1.81 -7.22
C LEU A 16 -1.54 2.82 -6.64
N SER A 17 -1.81 3.33 -5.44
CA SER A 17 -0.92 4.29 -4.76
C SER A 17 0.45 3.69 -4.47
N LEU A 18 0.53 2.44 -4.00
CA LEU A 18 1.80 1.73 -3.80
C LEU A 18 2.57 1.55 -5.11
N ALA A 19 1.90 1.17 -6.19
CA ALA A 19 2.55 0.98 -7.49
C ALA A 19 3.13 2.29 -8.01
N VAL A 20 2.35 3.38 -7.94
CA VAL A 20 2.80 4.72 -8.36
C VAL A 20 3.97 5.19 -7.50
N LEU A 21 3.89 5.03 -6.18
CA LEU A 21 4.93 5.46 -5.28
C LEU A 21 6.23 4.66 -5.47
N ALA A 22 6.11 3.34 -5.67
CA ALA A 22 7.26 2.49 -5.98
C ALA A 22 7.93 2.89 -7.30
N MET A 23 7.14 3.17 -8.36
CA MET A 23 7.66 3.66 -9.65
C MET A 23 8.39 5.00 -9.51
N LEU A 24 7.87 5.92 -8.69
CA LEU A 24 8.53 7.20 -8.42
C LEU A 24 9.84 7.01 -7.65
N MET A 25 9.83 6.19 -6.61
CA MET A 25 11.00 5.94 -5.76
C MET A 25 12.11 5.17 -6.48
N LYS A 26 11.76 4.33 -7.47
CA LYS A 26 12.73 3.59 -8.30
C LYS A 26 13.69 4.52 -9.05
N ARG A 27 13.32 5.79 -9.30
CA ARG A 27 14.23 6.77 -9.92
C ARG A 27 15.46 7.10 -9.07
N MET A 28 15.41 6.82 -7.76
CA MET A 28 16.43 7.23 -6.78
C MET A 28 17.06 6.05 -6.02
N ALA A 29 16.53 4.84 -6.16
CA ALA A 29 16.95 3.68 -5.37
C ALA A 29 16.69 2.36 -6.13
N PRO A 30 17.36 1.26 -5.73
CA PRO A 30 17.08 -0.07 -6.27
C PRO A 30 15.60 -0.44 -6.15
N PRO A 31 15.02 -1.23 -7.08
CA PRO A 31 13.59 -1.55 -7.11
C PRO A 31 13.06 -2.12 -5.80
N ARG A 32 13.81 -3.02 -5.14
CA ARG A 32 13.40 -3.60 -3.86
C ARG A 32 13.38 -2.58 -2.72
N THR A 33 14.35 -1.68 -2.66
CA THR A 33 14.38 -0.60 -1.65
C THR A 33 13.27 0.41 -1.90
N ALA A 34 13.00 0.74 -3.17
CA ALA A 34 11.90 1.59 -3.57
C ALA A 34 10.54 1.00 -3.15
N ALA A 35 10.33 -0.30 -3.37
CA ALA A 35 9.12 -1.01 -2.94
C ALA A 35 8.92 -0.97 -1.41
N TRP A 36 9.97 -1.21 -0.62
CA TRP A 36 9.89 -1.12 0.84
C TRP A 36 9.61 0.30 1.34
N ARG A 37 10.24 1.31 0.72
CA ARG A 37 9.98 2.72 1.07
C ARG A 37 8.56 3.13 0.71
N ALA A 38 8.08 2.74 -0.47
CA ALA A 38 6.71 2.98 -0.88
C ALA A 38 5.71 2.32 0.08
N PHE A 39 5.97 1.07 0.47
CA PHE A 39 5.19 0.37 1.47
C PHE A 39 5.13 1.10 2.80
N GLY A 40 6.30 1.47 3.36
CA GLY A 40 6.37 2.17 4.65
C GLY A 40 5.68 3.53 4.64
N ILE A 41 5.91 4.33 3.60
CA ILE A 41 5.30 5.66 3.45
C ILE A 41 3.77 5.52 3.32
N SER A 42 3.30 4.63 2.45
CA SER A 42 1.87 4.38 2.26
C SER A 42 1.20 3.93 3.55
N LEU A 43 1.81 2.99 4.27
CA LEU A 43 1.27 2.48 5.53
C LEU A 43 1.13 3.61 6.56
N VAL A 44 2.18 4.40 6.76
CA VAL A 44 2.17 5.52 7.71
C VAL A 44 1.10 6.55 7.34
N ILE A 45 1.03 6.98 6.07
CA ILE A 45 0.05 7.97 5.62
C ILE A 45 -1.38 7.46 5.80
N ASN A 46 -1.66 6.22 5.43
CA ASN A 46 -3.01 5.65 5.57
C ASN A 46 -3.38 5.47 7.04
N THR A 47 -2.48 5.00 7.89
CA THR A 47 -2.73 4.84 9.33
C THR A 47 -2.97 6.19 10.01
N ILE A 48 -2.16 7.21 9.69
CA ILE A 48 -2.38 8.58 10.18
C ILE A 48 -3.72 9.11 9.67
N GLY A 49 -4.01 8.95 8.38
CA GLY A 49 -5.28 9.36 7.77
C GLY A 49 -6.48 8.73 8.46
N ALA A 50 -6.42 7.43 8.77
CA ALA A 50 -7.46 6.73 9.52
C ALA A 50 -7.62 7.23 10.96
N ALA A 51 -6.54 7.66 11.62
CA ALA A 51 -6.62 8.25 12.95
C ALA A 51 -7.34 9.61 12.95
N TYR A 52 -7.29 10.34 11.83
CA TYR A 52 -7.96 11.65 11.66
C TYR A 52 -9.31 11.58 10.91
N ALA A 53 -9.68 10.41 10.38
CA ALA A 53 -10.88 10.24 9.57
C ALA A 53 -12.17 10.15 10.43
N GLY A 54 -12.63 11.30 10.95
CA GLY A 54 -13.98 11.51 11.48
C GLY A 54 -14.38 10.64 12.70
N PRO A 55 -15.63 10.76 13.19
CA PRO A 55 -16.11 10.03 14.38
C PRO A 55 -16.46 8.56 14.09
N GLY A 56 -15.69 7.89 13.23
CA GLY A 56 -15.85 6.46 12.91
C GLY A 56 -15.11 5.56 13.89
N GLU A 57 -15.23 4.24 13.72
CA GLU A 57 -14.46 3.25 14.50
C GLU A 57 -13.01 3.20 14.01
N PRO A 58 -12.03 3.77 14.73
CA PRO A 58 -10.64 3.87 14.26
C PRO A 58 -9.99 2.49 14.13
N LEU A 59 -10.39 1.54 14.97
CA LEU A 59 -9.88 0.16 14.96
C LEU A 59 -10.18 -0.53 13.63
N SER A 60 -11.44 -0.48 13.19
CA SER A 60 -11.92 -1.12 11.96
C SER A 60 -11.18 -0.57 10.73
N SER A 61 -10.95 0.75 10.69
CA SER A 61 -10.19 1.42 9.63
C SER A 61 -8.71 1.01 9.63
N ILE A 62 -8.07 0.96 10.79
CA ILE A 62 -6.67 0.53 10.93
C ILE A 62 -6.52 -0.94 10.50
N LEU A 63 -7.43 -1.82 10.93
CA LEU A 63 -7.41 -3.23 10.55
C LEU A 63 -7.57 -3.41 9.03
N LEU A 64 -8.46 -2.66 8.41
CA LEU A 64 -8.64 -2.68 6.95
C LEU A 64 -7.35 -2.24 6.23
N ILE A 65 -6.71 -1.16 6.69
CA ILE A 65 -5.44 -0.68 6.14
C ILE A 65 -4.36 -1.73 6.26
N LEU A 66 -4.19 -2.33 7.45
CA LEU A 66 -3.21 -3.38 7.68
C LEU A 66 -3.46 -4.59 6.77
N LEU A 67 -4.72 -4.99 6.60
CA LEU A 67 -5.10 -6.09 5.72
C LEU A 67 -4.76 -5.78 4.25
N CYS A 68 -5.12 -4.58 3.76
CA CYS A 68 -4.79 -4.17 2.40
C CYS A 68 -3.26 -4.18 2.16
N HIS A 69 -2.49 -3.64 3.10
CA HIS A 69 -1.02 -3.61 3.00
C HIS A 69 -0.42 -5.02 3.06
N ALA A 70 -0.90 -5.88 3.96
CA ALA A 70 -0.44 -7.27 4.07
C ALA A 70 -0.70 -8.07 2.77
N LEU A 71 -1.86 -7.88 2.15
CA LEU A 71 -2.21 -8.53 0.88
C LEU A 71 -1.38 -8.02 -0.30
N LEU A 72 -1.00 -6.74 -0.30
CA LEU A 72 -0.29 -6.09 -1.40
C LEU A 72 1.24 -6.16 -1.28
N LEU A 73 1.78 -6.46 -0.10
CA LEU A 73 3.23 -6.55 0.11
C LEU A 73 3.89 -7.69 -0.70
N PRO A 74 3.40 -8.95 -0.69
CA PRO A 74 3.98 -10.01 -1.50
C PRO A 74 4.03 -9.72 -3.01
N PRO A 75 2.94 -9.30 -3.68
CA PRO A 75 2.98 -9.00 -5.10
C PRO A 75 3.89 -7.81 -5.41
N LEU A 76 3.95 -6.79 -4.54
CA LEU A 76 4.85 -5.64 -4.70
C LEU A 76 6.33 -6.06 -4.67
N LEU A 77 6.72 -6.90 -3.70
CA LEU A 77 8.09 -7.41 -3.61
C LEU A 77 8.44 -8.38 -4.74
N LEU A 78 7.49 -9.21 -5.17
CA LEU A 78 7.68 -10.09 -6.33
C LEU A 78 7.87 -9.29 -7.62
N ALA A 79 7.11 -8.20 -7.82
CA ALA A 79 7.27 -7.30 -8.94
C ALA A 79 8.65 -6.63 -8.95
N ALA A 80 9.07 -6.08 -7.80
CA ALA A 80 10.39 -5.47 -7.66
C ALA A 80 11.54 -6.45 -7.96
N ARG A 81 11.44 -7.70 -7.46
CA ARG A 81 12.42 -8.76 -7.75
C ARG A 81 12.48 -9.15 -9.23
N ARG A 82 11.33 -9.20 -9.92
CA ARG A 82 11.27 -9.49 -11.36
C ARG A 82 11.93 -8.36 -12.15
N GLU A 83 11.79 -7.14 -11.68
CA GLU A 83 12.34 -5.95 -12.32
C GLU A 83 13.87 -5.84 -12.12
N GLU A 84 14.40 -6.25 -10.97
CA GLU A 84 15.86 -6.39 -10.75
C GLU A 84 16.52 -7.45 -11.65
N ARG A 85 15.75 -8.42 -12.14
CA ARG A 85 16.22 -9.48 -13.02
C ARG A 85 16.13 -9.12 -14.50
N ARG A 86 15.52 -7.98 -14.85
CA ARG A 86 15.49 -7.50 -16.23
C ARG A 86 16.80 -6.74 -16.49
N PRO A 87 17.64 -7.19 -17.44
CA PRO A 87 18.91 -6.56 -17.76
C PRO A 87 18.73 -5.16 -18.36
#